data_AF-A0A8S8YK10-F1
#
_entry.id   AF-A0A8S8YK10-F1
#
_cell.length_a   1.000
_cell.length_b   1.000
_cell.length_c   1.000
_cell.angle_alpha   90.00
_cell.angle_beta   90.00
_cell.angle_gamma   90.00
#
_symmetry.space_group_name_H-M   'P 1'
#
loop_
_entity.id
_entity.type
_entity.pdbx_description
1 polymer ?
#
loop_
_entity_poly.entity_id
_entity_poly.type
_entity_poly.pdbx_seq_one_letter_code
_entity_poly.pdbx_strand_id
1 'polypeptide(L)'
;MTLRKERGLLDRQILMPDCTPRRSRMKNFELVQNVLSVLVMALFGVIIGLAMVPSYLLFIELTSMTEGKGGLVEAVGICVGLGLGYIIWGVVLLVICGLMGGLFRIRKEEGRYSLRSFITIQWAFSLVSHRVAQIFLGLVVPSFLANLYYRMMGAKIGRGAQLNSMMINDASMVTIGNNVVVGGNATINAHLVERGEIVLAPVRIGDGALIGEVALCSLGVR
;
A
#
# COMPACT_ATOMS: atom_id res chain seq x y z
N MET A 1 8.34 6.26 -46.34
CA MET A 1 7.70 7.42 -45.65
C MET A 1 7.13 7.06 -44.27
N THR A 2 7.22 5.80 -43.83
CA THR A 2 6.53 5.25 -42.65
C THR A 2 7.38 5.23 -41.36
N LEU A 3 8.72 5.32 -41.48
CA LEU A 3 9.65 5.25 -40.34
C LEU A 3 9.83 6.58 -39.57
N ARG A 4 9.32 7.70 -40.09
CA ARG A 4 9.45 9.02 -39.44
C ARG A 4 8.33 9.30 -38.43
N LYS A 5 7.24 8.52 -38.45
CA LYS A 5 6.05 8.73 -37.61
C LYS A 5 6.14 8.00 -36.26
N GLU A 6 6.87 6.88 -36.19
CA GLU A 6 7.11 6.15 -34.94
C GLU A 6 8.11 6.85 -34.01
N ARG A 7 9.08 7.57 -34.60
CA ARG A 7 10.07 8.34 -33.83
C ARG A 7 9.43 9.52 -33.07
N GLY A 8 8.34 10.10 -33.59
CA GLY A 8 7.57 11.14 -32.91
C GLY A 8 6.63 10.63 -31.80
N LEU A 9 6.43 9.31 -31.69
CA LEU A 9 5.64 8.68 -30.63
C LEU A 9 6.53 8.27 -29.44
N LEU A 10 7.76 7.84 -29.73
CA LEU A 10 8.79 7.57 -28.71
C LEU A 10 9.32 8.87 -28.05
N ASP A 11 9.41 9.98 -28.79
CA ASP A 11 9.80 11.30 -28.24
C ASP A 11 8.73 11.94 -27.32
N ARG A 12 7.53 11.33 -27.21
CA ARG A 12 6.51 11.70 -26.21
C ARG A 12 6.60 10.89 -24.92
N GLN A 13 7.67 10.14 -24.72
CA GLN A 13 7.98 9.59 -23.39
C GLN A 13 8.37 10.73 -22.46
N ILE A 14 7.37 11.23 -21.72
CA ILE A 14 7.53 12.00 -20.49
C ILE A 14 8.32 13.31 -20.71
N LEU A 15 7.85 14.16 -21.61
CA LEU A 15 8.16 15.59 -21.58
C LEU A 15 7.35 16.25 -20.44
N MET A 16 7.60 15.80 -19.21
CA MET A 16 7.27 16.57 -18.02
C MET A 16 8.11 17.86 -18.13
N PRO A 17 7.53 19.05 -17.95
CA PRO A 17 8.33 20.27 -17.98
C PRO A 17 9.49 20.11 -16.99
N ASP A 18 10.71 20.38 -17.45
CA ASP A 18 11.89 20.51 -16.60
C ASP A 18 11.63 21.65 -15.62
N CYS A 19 10.99 21.33 -14.49
CA CYS A 19 10.92 22.24 -13.39
C CYS A 19 12.33 22.26 -12.79
N THR A 20 13.11 23.28 -13.17
CA THR A 20 14.43 23.58 -12.59
C THR A 20 14.41 23.27 -11.09
N PRO A 21 15.41 22.55 -10.55
CA PRO A 21 15.35 22.04 -9.19
C PRO A 21 15.24 23.21 -8.22
N ARG A 22 14.04 23.46 -7.70
CA ARG A 22 13.87 24.33 -6.52
C ARG A 22 14.61 23.63 -5.40
N ARG A 23 15.79 24.18 -5.03
CA ARG A 23 16.63 23.76 -3.91
C ARG A 23 15.87 23.89 -2.58
N SER A 24 14.86 23.07 -2.35
CA SER A 24 14.39 22.74 -1.01
C SER A 24 15.44 21.79 -0.44
N ARG A 25 16.49 22.36 0.16
CA ARG A 25 17.58 21.59 0.76
C ARG A 25 17.33 21.56 2.26
N MET A 26 16.58 20.56 2.75
CA MET A 26 16.56 20.30 4.20
C MET A 26 18.01 20.04 4.65
N LYS A 27 18.52 20.88 5.54
CA LYS A 27 19.84 20.69 6.17
C LYS A 27 19.76 19.41 7.03
N ASN A 28 20.82 18.62 7.05
CA ASN A 28 20.92 17.38 7.82
C ASN A 28 19.86 16.31 7.49
N PHE A 29 19.44 16.20 6.21
CA PHE A 29 18.43 15.25 5.75
C PHE A 29 18.67 13.81 6.22
N GLU A 30 19.92 13.34 6.20
CA GLU A 30 20.26 11.97 6.61
C GLU A 30 20.00 11.72 8.09
N LEU A 31 20.37 12.67 8.96
CA LEU A 31 20.07 12.59 10.39
C LEU A 31 18.56 12.60 10.63
N VAL A 32 17.84 13.51 9.98
CA VAL A 32 16.38 13.62 10.08
C VAL A 32 15.72 12.32 9.62
N GLN A 33 16.16 11.75 8.50
CA GLN A 33 15.64 10.50 7.96
C GLN A 33 15.91 9.32 8.91
N ASN A 34 17.12 9.20 9.47
CA ASN A 34 17.46 8.09 10.36
C ASN A 34 16.67 8.16 11.66
N VAL A 35 16.61 9.34 12.29
CA VAL A 35 15.81 9.55 13.52
C VAL A 35 14.34 9.28 13.24
N LEU A 36 13.80 9.82 12.14
CA LEU A 36 12.41 9.58 11.77
C LEU A 36 12.13 8.10 11.50
N SER A 37 13.05 7.37 10.88
CA SER A 37 12.90 5.95 10.61
C SER A 37 12.77 5.14 11.90
N VAL A 38 13.61 5.42 12.90
CA VAL A 38 13.52 4.79 14.23
C VAL A 38 12.19 5.12 14.91
N LEU A 39 11.75 6.37 14.86
CA LEU A 39 10.47 6.79 15.43
C LEU A 39 9.28 6.12 14.73
N VAL A 40 9.33 6.00 13.40
CA VAL A 40 8.30 5.32 12.61
C VAL A 40 8.28 3.82 12.92
N MET A 41 9.44 3.18 13.07
CA MET A 41 9.51 1.77 13.49
C MET A 41 8.90 1.56 14.88
N ALA A 42 9.24 2.41 15.85
CA ALA A 42 8.64 2.35 17.18
C ALA A 42 7.12 2.56 17.13
N LEU A 43 6.65 3.54 16.35
CA LEU A 43 5.23 3.81 16.13
C LEU A 43 4.49 2.58 15.56
N PHE A 44 5.03 1.95 14.51
CA PHE A 44 4.42 0.75 13.95
C PHE A 44 4.46 -0.45 14.88
N GLY A 45 5.50 -0.58 15.72
CA GLY A 45 5.52 -1.58 16.79
C GLY A 45 4.36 -1.39 17.77
N VAL A 46 4.09 -0.15 18.19
CA VAL A 46 2.94 0.18 19.05
C VAL A 46 1.62 -0.12 18.33
N ILE A 47 1.48 0.25 17.06
CA ILE A 47 0.27 -0.02 16.27
C ILE A 47 -0.01 -1.51 16.15
N ILE A 48 1.01 -2.32 15.83
CA ILE A 48 0.89 -3.76 15.74
C ILE A 48 0.42 -4.33 17.09
N GLY A 49 0.99 -3.86 18.20
CA GLY A 49 0.58 -4.28 19.55
C GLY A 49 -0.85 -3.85 19.88
N LEU A 50 -1.24 -2.61 19.59
CA LEU A 50 -2.61 -2.13 19.82
C LEU A 50 -3.64 -2.88 18.96
N ALA A 51 -3.28 -3.26 17.73
CA ALA A 51 -4.13 -4.06 16.87
C ALA A 51 -4.41 -5.46 17.46
N MET A 52 -3.57 -5.97 18.38
CA MET A 52 -3.78 -7.26 19.03
C MET A 52 -4.81 -7.22 20.16
N VAL A 53 -5.20 -6.03 20.63
CA VAL A 53 -6.10 -5.90 21.80
C VAL A 53 -7.43 -6.64 21.58
N PRO A 54 -8.16 -6.48 20.45
CA PRO A 54 -9.42 -7.20 20.25
C PRO A 54 -9.24 -8.73 20.19
N SER A 55 -8.12 -9.19 19.62
CA SER A 55 -7.78 -10.61 19.55
C SER A 55 -7.47 -11.20 20.92
N TYR A 56 -6.75 -10.46 21.76
CA TYR A 56 -6.47 -10.83 23.14
C TYR A 56 -7.75 -10.91 23.98
N LEU A 57 -8.67 -9.96 23.81
CA LEU A 57 -9.96 -9.99 24.48
C LEU A 57 -10.79 -11.21 24.06
N LEU A 58 -10.84 -11.52 22.76
CA LEU A 58 -11.51 -12.74 22.27
C LEU A 58 -10.88 -14.01 22.87
N PHE A 59 -9.55 -14.05 22.93
CA PHE A 59 -8.82 -15.19 23.46
C PHE A 59 -9.15 -15.47 24.93
N ILE A 60 -9.21 -14.43 25.77
CA ILE A 60 -9.61 -14.57 27.17
C ILE A 60 -11.05 -15.09 27.27
N GLU A 61 -11.96 -14.52 26.48
CA GLU A 61 -13.38 -14.91 26.50
C GLU A 61 -13.58 -16.38 26.10
N LEU A 62 -12.91 -16.84 25.03
CA LEU A 62 -13.01 -18.23 24.61
C LEU A 62 -12.38 -19.18 25.63
N THR A 63 -11.28 -18.76 26.28
CA THR A 63 -10.64 -19.56 27.32
C THR A 63 -11.58 -19.71 28.52
N SER A 64 -12.16 -18.62 29.02
CA SER A 64 -13.09 -18.65 30.16
C SER A 64 -14.34 -19.48 29.87
N MET A 65 -14.83 -19.47 28.62
CA MET A 65 -15.96 -20.31 28.21
C MET A 65 -15.66 -21.80 28.20
N THR A 66 -14.40 -22.21 28.07
CA THR A 66 -14.00 -23.62 27.98
C THR A 66 -13.38 -24.19 29.25
N GLU A 67 -12.98 -23.32 30.17
CA GLU A 67 -12.37 -23.69 31.44
C GLU A 67 -13.24 -24.66 32.26
N GLY A 68 -12.63 -25.76 32.71
CA GLY A 68 -13.29 -26.79 33.52
C GLY A 68 -14.22 -27.72 32.74
N LYS A 69 -14.31 -27.60 31.42
CA LYS A 69 -15.15 -28.47 30.56
C LYS A 69 -14.42 -29.71 30.03
N GLY A 70 -13.15 -29.90 30.43
CA GLY A 70 -12.32 -31.05 30.09
C GLY A 70 -11.23 -30.72 29.08
N GLY A 71 -10.10 -31.45 29.15
CA GLY A 71 -8.87 -31.07 28.44
C GLY A 71 -8.99 -30.99 26.92
N LEU A 72 -9.84 -31.83 26.29
CA LEU A 72 -10.08 -31.75 24.85
C LEU A 72 -10.85 -30.47 24.46
N VAL A 73 -11.87 -30.10 25.24
CA VAL A 73 -12.70 -28.92 24.98
C VAL A 73 -11.88 -27.64 25.18
N GLU A 74 -11.07 -27.59 26.22
CA GLU A 74 -10.13 -26.49 26.49
C GLU A 74 -9.10 -26.34 25.37
N ALA A 75 -8.48 -27.44 24.93
CA ALA A 75 -7.52 -27.41 23.83
C ALA A 75 -8.15 -26.89 22.53
N VAL A 76 -9.35 -27.34 22.20
CA VAL A 76 -10.10 -26.84 21.03
C VAL A 76 -10.42 -25.35 21.18
N GLY A 77 -10.86 -24.91 22.37
CA GLY A 77 -11.14 -23.50 22.66
C GLY A 77 -9.92 -22.60 22.42
N ILE A 78 -8.76 -23.01 22.93
CA ILE A 78 -7.49 -22.29 22.76
C ILE A 78 -7.11 -22.21 21.28
N CYS A 79 -7.13 -23.33 20.55
CA CYS A 79 -6.75 -23.35 19.14
C CYS A 79 -7.69 -22.49 18.27
N VAL A 80 -9.00 -22.58 18.50
CA VAL A 80 -10.00 -21.75 17.81
C VAL A 80 -9.80 -20.27 18.15
N GLY A 81 -9.54 -19.95 19.41
CA GLY A 81 -9.29 -18.58 19.86
C GLY A 81 -8.04 -17.97 19.24
N LEU A 82 -6.95 -18.73 19.12
CA LEU A 82 -5.75 -18.29 18.42
C LEU A 82 -6.01 -18.06 16.93
N GLY A 83 -6.73 -18.98 16.26
CA GLY A 83 -7.07 -18.86 14.85
C GLY A 83 -7.94 -17.64 14.55
N LEU A 84 -9.05 -17.48 15.28
CA LEU A 84 -9.94 -16.32 15.14
C LEU A 84 -9.25 -15.02 15.55
N GLY A 85 -8.45 -15.07 16.62
CA GLY A 85 -7.66 -13.93 17.08
C GLY A 85 -6.68 -13.45 16.02
N TYR A 86 -6.00 -14.35 15.31
CA TYR A 86 -5.10 -13.97 14.22
C TYR A 86 -5.83 -13.25 13.08
N ILE A 87 -7.02 -13.73 12.70
CA ILE A 87 -7.84 -13.07 11.67
C ILE A 87 -8.31 -11.68 12.13
N ILE A 88 -8.81 -11.55 13.35
CA ILE A 88 -9.25 -10.25 13.90
C ILE A 88 -8.09 -9.25 13.94
N TRP A 89 -6.93 -9.69 14.43
CA TRP A 89 -5.73 -8.86 14.51
C TRP A 89 -5.35 -8.32 13.14
N GLY A 90 -5.33 -9.20 12.14
CA GLY A 90 -5.00 -8.84 10.78
C GLY A 90 -5.98 -7.85 10.15
N VAL A 91 -7.29 -8.05 10.35
CA VAL A 91 -8.32 -7.10 9.88
C VAL A 91 -8.14 -5.73 10.54
N VAL A 92 -7.93 -5.69 11.85
CA VAL A 92 -7.71 -4.44 12.60
C VAL A 92 -6.42 -3.75 12.13
N LEU A 93 -5.34 -4.50 11.93
CA LEU A 93 -4.08 -4.00 11.39
C LEU A 93 -4.28 -3.37 10.01
N LEU A 94 -5.00 -4.03 9.09
CA LEU A 94 -5.29 -3.48 7.77
C LEU A 94 -6.09 -2.17 7.84
N VAL A 95 -7.06 -2.08 8.74
CA VAL A 95 -7.84 -0.84 8.94
C VAL A 95 -6.94 0.27 9.45
N ILE A 96 -6.16 0.04 10.50
CA ILE A 96 -5.27 1.07 11.06
C ILE A 96 -4.23 1.52 10.02
N CYS A 97 -3.54 0.58 9.38
CA CYS A 97 -2.54 0.90 8.35
C CYS A 97 -3.15 1.59 7.12
N GLY A 98 -4.35 1.19 6.70
CA GLY A 98 -5.06 1.82 5.58
C GLY A 98 -5.48 3.25 5.88
N LEU A 99 -6.01 3.51 7.10
CA LEU A 99 -6.36 4.86 7.55
C LEU A 99 -5.12 5.74 7.70
N MET A 100 -4.05 5.22 8.32
CA MET A 100 -2.81 5.96 8.51
C MET A 100 -2.12 6.26 7.18
N GLY A 101 -1.92 5.25 6.34
CA GLY A 101 -1.29 5.44 5.04
C GLY A 101 -2.11 6.33 4.11
N GLY A 102 -3.45 6.27 4.23
CA GLY A 102 -4.40 7.18 3.56
C GLY A 102 -4.35 8.62 4.06
N LEU A 103 -4.15 8.84 5.37
CA LEU A 103 -3.99 10.17 5.97
C LEU A 103 -2.74 10.86 5.44
N PHE A 104 -1.63 10.11 5.36
CA PHE A 104 -0.34 10.57 4.86
C PHE A 104 -0.14 10.32 3.36
N ARG A 105 -1.20 10.02 2.60
CA ARG A 105 -1.10 9.80 1.15
C ARG A 105 -0.65 11.05 0.41
N ILE A 106 0.03 10.89 -0.71
CA ILE A 106 0.38 12.03 -1.57
C ILE A 106 -0.90 12.61 -2.17
N ARG A 107 -1.15 13.90 -1.91
CA ARG A 107 -2.28 14.66 -2.50
C ARG A 107 -1.85 15.59 -3.62
N LYS A 108 -0.57 15.59 -3.98
CA LYS A 108 -0.02 16.48 -5.00
C LYS A 108 -0.24 15.95 -6.41
N GLU A 109 -0.22 16.87 -7.37
CA GLU A 109 -0.32 16.59 -8.79
C GLU A 109 0.95 15.92 -9.33
N GLU A 110 0.79 15.26 -10.47
CA GLU A 110 1.84 14.67 -11.29
C GLU A 110 3.04 15.63 -11.44
N GLY A 111 4.26 15.15 -11.25
CA GLY A 111 5.46 15.99 -11.33
C GLY A 111 6.71 15.41 -10.67
N ARG A 112 7.79 16.18 -10.75
CA ARG A 112 9.11 15.85 -10.20
C ARG A 112 9.33 16.58 -8.87
N TYR A 113 9.78 15.85 -7.85
CA TYR A 113 10.04 16.39 -6.52
C TYR A 113 11.41 15.96 -6.00
N SER A 114 12.16 16.86 -5.37
CA SER A 114 13.44 16.51 -4.73
C SER A 114 13.28 15.44 -3.66
N LEU A 115 14.17 14.44 -3.63
CA LEU A 115 14.18 13.43 -2.56
C LEU A 115 14.40 14.06 -1.17
N ARG A 116 15.12 15.18 -1.08
CA ARG A 116 15.36 15.90 0.18
C ARG A 116 14.21 16.87 0.51
N SER A 117 12.97 16.40 0.37
CA SER A 117 11.76 17.19 0.59
C SER A 117 10.81 16.52 1.56
N PHE A 118 9.87 17.31 2.09
CA PHE A 118 8.79 16.81 2.93
C PHE A 118 7.88 15.80 2.20
N ILE A 119 7.75 15.92 0.88
CA ILE A 119 6.94 15.01 0.05
C ILE A 119 7.50 13.60 0.12
N THR A 120 8.82 13.45 0.07
CA THR A 120 9.49 12.15 0.21
C THR A 120 9.26 11.54 1.58
N ILE A 121 9.25 12.35 2.64
CA ILE A 121 8.93 11.87 4.00
C ILE A 121 7.49 11.38 4.08
N GLN A 122 6.55 12.15 3.55
CA GLN A 122 5.13 11.79 3.50
C GLN A 122 4.90 10.51 2.68
N TRP A 123 5.53 10.42 1.51
CA TRP A 123 5.52 9.22 0.66
C TRP A 123 6.10 8.00 1.39
N ALA A 124 7.27 8.14 2.01
CA ALA A 124 7.94 7.06 2.73
C ALA A 124 7.07 6.56 3.90
N PHE A 125 6.38 7.46 4.61
CA PHE A 125 5.45 7.07 5.67
C PHE A 125 4.27 6.23 5.13
N SER A 126 3.66 6.67 4.03
CA SER A 126 2.58 5.92 3.36
C SER A 126 3.08 4.56 2.87
N LEU A 127 4.31 4.50 2.33
CA LEU A 127 4.95 3.26 1.89
C LEU A 127 5.21 2.30 3.06
N VAL A 128 5.73 2.78 4.20
CA VAL A 128 5.95 1.94 5.39
C VAL A 128 4.62 1.43 5.95
N SER A 129 3.58 2.28 5.97
CA SER A 129 2.22 1.86 6.33
C SER A 129 1.74 0.70 5.44
N HIS A 130 2.04 0.79 4.14
CA HIS A 130 1.73 -0.28 3.19
C HIS A 130 2.53 -1.55 3.44
N ARG A 131 3.83 -1.45 3.69
CA ARG A 131 4.69 -2.60 4.01
C ARG A 131 4.24 -3.35 5.27
N VAL A 132 3.81 -2.65 6.31
CA VAL A 132 3.27 -3.28 7.52
C VAL A 132 1.94 -3.99 7.22
N ALA A 133 1.05 -3.35 6.44
CA ALA A 133 -0.20 -3.98 6.03
C ALA A 133 0.02 -5.27 5.21
N GLN A 134 1.09 -5.34 4.40
CA GLN A 134 1.41 -6.51 3.58
C GLN A 134 1.61 -7.80 4.39
N ILE A 135 1.94 -7.71 5.69
CA ILE A 135 2.05 -8.87 6.59
C ILE A 135 0.75 -9.70 6.61
N PHE A 136 -0.41 -9.04 6.53
CA PHE A 136 -1.71 -9.70 6.52
C PHE A 136 -2.43 -9.58 5.17
N LEU A 137 -2.12 -8.55 4.37
CA LEU A 137 -2.77 -8.30 3.08
C LEU A 137 -2.63 -9.50 2.14
N GLY A 138 -1.49 -10.19 2.15
CA GLY A 138 -1.26 -11.38 1.33
C GLY A 138 -2.22 -12.54 1.62
N LEU A 139 -2.77 -12.64 2.85
CA LEU A 139 -3.76 -13.67 3.20
C LEU A 139 -5.15 -13.35 2.65
N VAL A 140 -5.47 -12.07 2.49
CA VAL A 140 -6.80 -11.59 2.10
C VAL A 140 -6.86 -11.13 0.65
N VAL A 141 -5.79 -11.28 -0.11
CA VAL A 141 -5.78 -11.07 -1.56
C VAL A 141 -6.08 -12.40 -2.26
N PRO A 142 -7.04 -12.48 -3.20
CA PRO A 142 -8.00 -11.45 -3.60
C PRO A 142 -9.23 -11.42 -2.68
N SER A 143 -9.68 -10.24 -2.23
CA SER A 143 -10.96 -10.10 -1.51
C SER A 143 -11.50 -8.68 -1.51
N PHE A 144 -12.74 -8.51 -1.04
CA PHE A 144 -13.31 -7.19 -0.78
C PHE A 144 -12.51 -6.38 0.25
N LEU A 145 -11.84 -7.07 1.20
CA LEU A 145 -11.06 -6.42 2.24
C LEU A 145 -9.77 -5.81 1.65
N ALA A 146 -9.13 -6.50 0.72
CA ALA A 146 -8.01 -5.95 -0.04
C ALA A 146 -8.44 -4.70 -0.85
N ASN A 147 -9.59 -4.77 -1.52
CA ASN A 147 -10.15 -3.63 -2.24
C ASN A 147 -10.47 -2.45 -1.31
N LEU A 148 -11.02 -2.71 -0.12
CA LEU A 148 -11.30 -1.68 0.88
C LEU A 148 -10.00 -1.05 1.39
N TYR A 149 -8.98 -1.85 1.69
CA TYR A 149 -7.66 -1.40 2.11
C TYR A 149 -7.05 -0.40 1.10
N TYR A 150 -7.03 -0.77 -0.18
CA TYR A 150 -6.49 0.13 -1.21
C TYR A 150 -7.33 1.39 -1.41
N ARG A 151 -8.65 1.32 -1.25
CA ARG A 151 -9.52 2.50 -1.22
C ARG A 151 -9.19 3.44 -0.06
N MET A 152 -8.94 2.91 1.15
CA MET A 152 -8.50 3.72 2.30
C MET A 152 -7.16 4.41 2.02
N MET A 153 -6.22 3.69 1.39
CA MET A 153 -4.94 4.24 0.92
C MET A 153 -5.09 5.27 -0.23
N GLY A 154 -6.29 5.37 -0.82
CA GLY A 154 -6.67 6.40 -1.78
C GLY A 154 -6.83 5.94 -3.23
N ALA A 155 -6.71 4.63 -3.51
CA ALA A 155 -6.98 4.12 -4.84
C ALA A 155 -8.45 4.29 -5.24
N LYS A 156 -8.66 4.59 -6.51
CA LYS A 156 -10.00 4.58 -7.12
C LYS A 156 -10.18 3.22 -7.77
N ILE A 157 -11.02 2.37 -7.17
CA ILE A 157 -11.26 1.00 -7.66
C ILE A 157 -12.70 0.90 -8.13
N GLY A 158 -12.91 0.49 -9.38
CA GLY A 158 -14.21 0.29 -10.00
C GLY A 158 -14.98 -0.92 -9.45
N ARG A 159 -16.22 -1.08 -9.89
CA ARG A 159 -17.06 -2.23 -9.51
C ARG A 159 -16.58 -3.49 -10.22
N GLY A 160 -16.59 -4.63 -9.54
CA GLY A 160 -16.20 -5.91 -10.13
C GLY A 160 -14.69 -6.08 -10.36
N ALA A 161 -13.87 -5.11 -9.96
CA ALA A 161 -12.41 -5.23 -10.04
C ALA A 161 -11.89 -6.29 -9.07
N GLN A 162 -11.05 -7.19 -9.58
CA GLN A 162 -10.39 -8.26 -8.83
C GLN A 162 -8.90 -7.97 -8.74
N LEU A 163 -8.43 -7.70 -7.53
CA LEU A 163 -7.01 -7.44 -7.26
C LEU A 163 -6.40 -8.72 -6.68
N ASN A 164 -5.62 -9.44 -7.48
CA ASN A 164 -4.89 -10.63 -7.06
C ASN A 164 -3.43 -10.31 -6.65
N SER A 165 -3.08 -9.02 -6.54
CA SER A 165 -1.76 -8.58 -6.12
C SER A 165 -1.83 -7.68 -4.89
N MET A 166 -0.86 -7.86 -4.00
CA MET A 166 -0.59 -6.96 -2.87
C MET A 166 0.47 -5.90 -3.18
N MET A 167 0.96 -5.83 -4.43
CA MET A 167 2.08 -4.97 -4.86
C MET A 167 1.59 -3.70 -5.59
N ILE A 168 0.56 -3.05 -5.05
CA ILE A 168 0.02 -1.78 -5.56
C ILE A 168 0.56 -0.65 -4.68
N ASN A 169 1.66 -0.05 -5.13
CA ASN A 169 2.29 1.07 -4.46
C ASN A 169 1.63 2.39 -4.85
N ASP A 170 1.80 3.42 -4.01
CA ASP A 170 1.27 4.77 -4.26
C ASP A 170 -0.22 4.80 -4.59
N ALA A 171 -1.00 3.97 -3.89
CA ALA A 171 -2.41 3.71 -4.18
C ALA A 171 -3.24 4.98 -4.43
N SER A 172 -2.95 6.10 -3.76
CA SER A 172 -3.59 7.40 -3.99
C SER A 172 -3.51 7.94 -5.42
N MET A 173 -2.59 7.45 -6.24
CA MET A 173 -2.41 7.81 -7.65
C MET A 173 -2.80 6.69 -8.62
N VAL A 174 -3.39 5.61 -8.11
CA VAL A 174 -3.84 4.47 -8.91
C VAL A 174 -5.35 4.53 -9.13
N THR A 175 -5.76 4.44 -10.38
CA THR A 175 -7.16 4.31 -10.79
C THR A 175 -7.35 3.01 -11.56
N ILE A 176 -8.26 2.17 -11.08
CA ILE A 176 -8.62 0.87 -11.65
C ILE A 176 -10.09 0.93 -12.04
N GLY A 177 -10.37 0.67 -13.32
CA GLY A 177 -11.71 0.67 -13.90
C GLY A 177 -12.62 -0.46 -13.39
N ASN A 178 -13.81 -0.53 -13.98
CA ASN A 178 -14.78 -1.58 -13.70
C ASN A 178 -14.35 -2.91 -14.34
N ASN A 179 -14.63 -4.03 -13.67
CA ASN A 179 -14.37 -5.39 -14.15
C ASN A 179 -12.92 -5.64 -14.59
N VAL A 180 -11.96 -4.96 -13.96
CA VAL A 180 -10.52 -5.18 -14.20
C VAL A 180 -10.03 -6.38 -13.40
N VAL A 181 -9.15 -7.18 -14.00
CA VAL A 181 -8.43 -8.25 -13.29
C VAL A 181 -6.94 -7.88 -13.22
N VAL A 182 -6.43 -7.75 -12.00
CA VAL A 182 -4.99 -7.59 -11.75
C VAL A 182 -4.43 -8.95 -11.32
N GLY A 183 -3.55 -9.52 -12.15
CA GLY A 183 -2.94 -10.82 -11.92
C GLY A 183 -2.07 -10.89 -10.66
N GLY A 184 -1.76 -12.12 -10.25
CA GLY A 184 -0.91 -12.41 -9.10
C GLY A 184 0.44 -11.70 -9.20
N ASN A 185 0.94 -11.16 -8.10
CA ASN A 185 2.27 -10.53 -8.04
C ASN A 185 2.54 -9.40 -9.07
N ALA A 186 1.51 -8.90 -9.76
CA ALA A 186 1.65 -7.75 -10.64
C ALA A 186 2.00 -6.51 -9.81
N THR A 187 3.01 -5.76 -10.24
CA THR A 187 3.48 -4.57 -9.52
C THR A 187 2.97 -3.32 -10.20
N ILE A 188 2.25 -2.48 -9.46
CA ILE A 188 1.79 -1.18 -9.92
C ILE A 188 2.52 -0.10 -9.11
N ASN A 189 3.31 0.72 -9.78
CA ASN A 189 4.05 1.83 -9.17
C ASN A 189 3.67 3.13 -9.85
N ALA A 190 3.19 4.11 -9.09
CA ALA A 190 2.90 5.45 -9.61
C ALA A 190 4.05 6.44 -9.35
N HIS A 191 5.22 5.92 -8.97
CA HIS A 191 6.45 6.68 -8.79
C HIS A 191 7.66 6.03 -9.48
N LEU A 192 8.67 6.84 -9.75
CA LEU A 192 10.04 6.43 -10.08
C LEU A 192 11.00 7.31 -9.29
N VAL A 193 12.02 6.72 -8.70
CA VAL A 193 13.12 7.48 -8.11
C VAL A 193 14.27 7.51 -9.10
N GLU A 194 14.64 8.70 -9.55
CA GLU A 194 15.78 8.90 -10.44
C GLU A 194 16.48 10.24 -10.16
N ARG A 195 17.80 10.27 -10.33
CA ARG A 195 18.61 11.51 -10.28
C ARG A 195 18.40 12.39 -9.02
N GLY A 196 18.08 11.78 -7.88
CA GLY A 196 17.84 12.52 -6.63
C GLY A 196 16.44 13.12 -6.52
N GLU A 197 15.52 12.70 -7.39
CA GLU A 197 14.12 13.12 -7.42
C GLU A 197 13.18 11.91 -7.34
N ILE A 198 11.99 12.12 -6.81
CA ILE A 198 10.83 11.24 -6.97
C ILE A 198 9.94 11.84 -8.05
N VAL A 199 9.77 11.09 -9.13
CA VAL A 199 8.88 11.40 -10.25
C VAL A 199 7.56 10.69 -9.99
N LEU A 200 6.49 11.45 -9.90
CA LEU A 200 5.15 10.98 -9.60
C LEU A 200 4.26 11.12 -10.83
N ALA A 201 3.66 10.02 -11.29
CA ALA A 201 2.64 10.08 -12.34
C ALA A 201 1.57 9.00 -12.13
N PRO A 202 0.28 9.34 -12.28
CA PRO A 202 -0.81 8.43 -12.00
C PRO A 202 -0.83 7.25 -12.96
N VAL A 203 -1.21 6.08 -12.43
CA VAL A 203 -1.48 4.88 -13.22
C VAL A 203 -2.99 4.73 -13.37
N ARG A 204 -3.46 4.61 -14.60
CA ARG A 204 -4.88 4.42 -14.92
C ARG A 204 -5.03 3.12 -15.69
N ILE A 205 -5.93 2.26 -15.23
CA ILE A 205 -6.26 1.00 -15.88
C ILE A 205 -7.73 1.09 -16.28
N GLY A 206 -8.01 0.99 -17.58
CA GLY A 206 -9.35 1.12 -18.15
C GLY A 206 -10.28 -0.05 -17.80
N ASP A 207 -11.57 0.16 -18.03
CA ASP A 207 -12.62 -0.85 -17.78
C ASP A 207 -12.37 -2.13 -18.60
N GLY A 208 -12.58 -3.29 -17.96
CA GLY A 208 -12.43 -4.62 -18.59
C GLY A 208 -11.00 -5.06 -18.88
N ALA A 209 -9.98 -4.30 -18.45
CA ALA A 209 -8.59 -4.67 -18.66
C ALA A 209 -8.15 -5.90 -17.84
N LEU A 210 -7.19 -6.64 -18.39
CA LEU A 210 -6.49 -7.72 -17.70
C LEU A 210 -5.00 -7.36 -17.61
N ILE A 211 -4.49 -7.29 -16.39
CA ILE A 211 -3.05 -7.15 -16.12
C ILE A 211 -2.51 -8.54 -15.81
N GLY A 212 -1.54 -9.00 -16.61
CA GLY A 212 -0.95 -10.32 -16.46
C GLY A 212 -0.25 -10.52 -15.10
N GLU A 213 -0.08 -11.79 -14.72
CA GLU A 213 0.72 -12.15 -13.55
C GLU A 213 2.16 -11.62 -13.68
N VAL A 214 2.73 -11.13 -12.57
CA VAL A 214 4.11 -10.59 -12.51
C VAL A 214 4.34 -9.35 -13.42
N ALA A 215 3.31 -8.82 -14.08
CA ALA A 215 3.43 -7.64 -14.93
C ALA A 215 3.84 -6.41 -14.10
N LEU A 216 4.65 -5.53 -14.69
CA LEU A 216 5.02 -4.25 -14.10
C LEU A 216 4.30 -3.11 -14.82
N CYS A 217 3.41 -2.43 -14.12
CA CYS A 217 2.82 -1.17 -14.57
C CYS A 217 3.60 -0.01 -13.92
N SER A 218 4.42 0.66 -14.71
CA SER A 218 5.16 1.85 -14.28
C SER A 218 4.29 3.11 -14.33
N LEU A 219 4.80 4.20 -13.76
CA LEU A 219 4.13 5.49 -13.70
C LEU A 219 3.73 6.00 -15.08
N GLY A 220 2.58 6.69 -15.16
CA GLY A 220 2.09 7.32 -16.38
C GLY A 220 1.41 6.38 -17.38
N VAL A 221 1.33 5.08 -17.10
CA VAL A 221 0.53 4.12 -17.90
C VAL A 221 -0.96 4.48 -17.80
N ARG A 222 -1.65 4.43 -18.95
CA ARG A 222 -3.09 4.72 -19.12
C ARG A 222 -3.76 3.67 -19.97
#